data_AF-A0A7F8K0G1-F1
#
_entry.id   AF-A0A7F8K0G1-F1
#
_cell.length_a   1.000
_cell.length_b   1.000
_cell.length_c   1.000
_cell.angle_alpha   90.00
_cell.angle_beta   90.00
_cell.angle_gamma   90.00
#
_symmetry.space_group_name_H-M   'P 1'
#
loop_
_entity.id
_entity.type
_entity.pdbx_description
1 polymer ?
#
loop_
_entity_poly.entity_id
_entity_poly.type
_entity_poly.pdbx_seq_one_letter_code
_entity_poly.pdbx_strand_id
1 'polypeptide(L)'
;MEAGAGAGAGAAGWSCPGPGPTVTTSGSYEVSEGCERKKGQRWGSLERRGMQAMEGEVLLPALYEEEEEEEEEEEEVEEEDDQVQKSGSVGSLSVGKHRGLSLTETELEELRAQVLQLVAELEETRELAGQHEDDSLELQGLLEDERLASAQQAEVFTKQIQQLQGELRSLREEISLLEHEKESELKEIEQELHLAQAEIQNLRQAAEDSATEHESDIASLQEDLCRMQNELEDMERIRGEYEMEITSLRAEIEMKNSDPSNSLSLSDFSEMQEELQQLRDRYRFLNEEYQALQENNSSLTGQLADLESERTQRATERCLESQALGSMKSAESQTSEEDFLEPDPEMHLLRQQLLGAEEQMHDMQNECKKLSCELQELQHHRRTSEEEQRRLQGELKCAQDEVLRFQTSHSVTQSEELRTRLCALQQKYDASQDEQNELLKVQLQLQAELQQLKVMKPTVVESQSEKELQCQLQKLQLQYQNITCEKDKLLAVQQQLQDSLHCHEAEVQHLKGIVASFQESREKNAEMHAQLQEMKWLYQTSKDALERQKHVYDQLEQDFLLCQQELQQLKTTQSIPEDKGKCADKPSPAPNPPIFSLPLVGLVVISALLWCWWAETSS
;
A
#
# COMPACT_ATOMS: atom_id res chain seq x y z
N MET A 1 20.86 -40.52 1.24
CA MET A 1 22.04 -39.62 1.16
C MET A 1 21.50 -38.20 1.16
N GLU A 2 21.90 -37.31 2.04
CA GLU A 2 22.70 -37.49 3.26
C GLU A 2 22.42 -36.34 4.25
N ALA A 3 22.94 -36.50 5.46
CA ALA A 3 22.84 -35.67 6.67
C ALA A 3 22.93 -34.13 6.50
N GLY A 4 22.49 -33.33 7.47
CA GLY A 4 21.86 -33.63 8.77
C GLY A 4 22.21 -32.63 9.87
N ALA A 5 21.51 -32.71 11.02
CA ALA A 5 21.76 -32.02 12.31
C ALA A 5 21.80 -30.46 12.32
N GLY A 6 21.37 -29.77 13.38
CA GLY A 6 20.74 -30.22 14.62
C GLY A 6 21.20 -29.42 15.85
N ALA A 7 20.28 -29.17 16.78
CA ALA A 7 20.49 -28.53 18.10
C ALA A 7 20.92 -27.03 18.09
N GLY A 8 20.64 -26.24 19.13
CA GLY A 8 19.95 -26.56 20.38
C GLY A 8 19.69 -25.34 21.26
N ALA A 9 18.89 -25.52 22.32
CA ALA A 9 18.43 -24.46 23.21
C ALA A 9 19.52 -23.90 24.15
N GLY A 10 19.30 -22.68 24.66
CA GLY A 10 20.06 -22.08 25.76
C GLY A 10 19.29 -20.94 26.42
N ALA A 11 18.79 -21.16 27.63
CA ALA A 11 18.03 -20.18 28.41
C ALA A 11 18.79 -19.78 29.70
N ALA A 12 18.33 -18.71 30.35
CA ALA A 12 18.85 -18.10 31.58
C ALA A 12 20.24 -17.41 31.44
N GLY A 13 20.58 -16.40 32.25
CA GLY A 13 19.82 -15.82 33.37
C GLY A 13 20.41 -14.47 33.82
N TRP A 14 19.67 -13.76 34.67
CA TRP A 14 20.02 -12.40 35.10
C TRP A 14 21.25 -12.34 36.01
N SER A 15 21.99 -11.22 35.97
CA SER A 15 22.73 -10.68 37.12
C SER A 15 23.03 -9.19 36.93
N CYS A 16 22.45 -8.34 37.79
CA CYS A 16 22.92 -6.97 38.00
C CYS A 16 24.17 -6.99 38.90
N PRO A 17 24.92 -5.88 38.97
CA PRO A 17 24.79 -5.07 40.18
C PRO A 17 24.81 -3.55 39.94
N GLY A 18 24.13 -2.80 40.81
CA GLY A 18 24.44 -1.37 41.05
C GLY A 18 25.67 -1.19 41.96
N PRO A 19 26.02 0.02 42.44
CA PRO A 19 25.06 1.06 42.83
C PRO A 19 25.46 2.54 42.57
N GLY A 20 24.45 3.41 42.64
CA GLY A 20 24.58 4.69 43.36
C GLY A 20 24.84 5.97 42.53
N PRO A 21 24.51 7.16 43.08
CA PRO A 21 24.17 8.32 42.26
C PRO A 21 25.07 9.55 42.48
N THR A 22 25.04 10.49 41.52
CA THR A 22 25.48 11.87 41.78
C THR A 22 24.60 12.90 41.08
N VAL A 23 24.45 14.04 41.72
CA VAL A 23 23.44 15.08 41.48
C VAL A 23 24.11 16.38 41.02
N THR A 24 23.52 17.05 40.02
CA THR A 24 23.72 18.45 39.57
C THR A 24 25.12 19.07 39.54
N THR A 25 25.45 19.74 38.43
CA THR A 25 25.75 21.19 38.47
C THR A 25 25.38 21.88 37.16
N SER A 26 24.65 22.98 37.26
CA SER A 26 24.44 23.96 36.19
C SER A 26 25.69 24.81 35.97
N GLY A 27 25.89 25.39 34.77
CA GLY A 27 26.89 26.44 34.59
C GLY A 27 27.01 26.99 33.17
N SER A 28 26.87 28.32 33.05
CA SER A 28 27.25 29.19 31.90
C SER A 28 26.33 29.13 30.66
N TYR A 29 25.51 30.12 30.28
CA TYR A 29 25.62 31.60 30.24
C TYR A 29 26.30 32.13 28.95
N GLU A 30 25.50 32.58 27.98
CA GLU A 30 25.49 33.89 27.27
C GLU A 30 24.41 33.82 26.13
N VAL A 31 23.42 34.72 26.00
CA VAL A 31 23.46 36.15 25.56
C VAL A 31 23.77 36.24 24.04
N SER A 32 22.98 36.88 23.15
CA SER A 32 21.80 37.75 23.34
C SER A 32 20.95 37.98 22.06
N GLU A 33 19.84 38.71 22.26
CA GLU A 33 19.18 39.67 21.34
C GLU A 33 18.34 39.23 20.13
N GLY A 34 17.23 39.97 19.91
CA GLY A 34 16.34 39.81 18.74
C GLY A 34 14.84 40.11 18.96
N CYS A 35 14.45 41.11 19.75
CA CYS A 35 13.04 41.44 19.98
C CYS A 35 12.68 42.88 19.58
N GLU A 36 11.99 43.06 18.45
CA GLU A 36 11.33 44.33 18.11
C GLU A 36 9.82 44.28 18.42
N ARG A 37 9.33 45.34 19.07
CA ARG A 37 7.89 45.60 19.30
C ARG A 37 7.44 46.80 18.48
N LYS A 38 6.29 46.71 17.79
CA LYS A 38 5.49 47.89 17.41
C LYS A 38 3.99 47.64 17.67
N LYS A 39 3.32 48.65 18.24
CA LYS A 39 1.85 48.75 18.42
C LYS A 39 1.29 49.73 17.38
N GLY A 40 0.07 49.53 16.90
CA GLY A 40 -0.60 50.46 15.97
C GLY A 40 -2.11 50.25 15.82
N GLN A 41 -2.84 51.30 15.45
CA GLN A 41 -4.31 51.44 15.48
C GLN A 41 -4.78 52.30 14.28
N ARG A 42 -6.04 52.29 13.82
CA ARG A 42 -7.27 51.50 14.12
C ARG A 42 -8.31 51.82 13.02
N TRP A 43 -9.39 51.03 12.97
CA TRP A 43 -10.64 51.20 12.19
C TRP A 43 -10.65 50.64 10.76
N GLY A 44 -11.74 49.94 10.46
CA GLY A 44 -12.01 49.31 9.18
C GLY A 44 -12.96 50.07 8.27
N SER A 45 -13.43 49.37 7.24
CA SER A 45 -14.69 49.63 6.53
C SER A 45 -15.09 48.39 5.73
N LEU A 46 -16.11 47.71 6.25
CA LEU A 46 -17.33 47.33 5.55
C LEU A 46 -17.39 47.67 4.04
N GLU A 47 -17.60 46.66 3.19
CA GLU A 47 -18.42 46.84 1.99
C GLU A 47 -19.34 45.63 1.77
N ARG A 48 -20.47 45.88 1.10
CA ARG A 48 -21.66 45.01 1.04
C ARG A 48 -22.08 44.81 -0.41
N ARG A 49 -22.78 43.70 -0.69
CA ARG A 49 -24.15 43.65 -1.28
C ARG A 49 -24.33 42.41 -2.16
N GLY A 50 -25.45 41.71 -1.98
CA GLY A 50 -25.86 40.62 -2.89
C GLY A 50 -26.95 39.71 -2.36
N MET A 51 -28.10 40.26 -1.92
CA MET A 51 -29.28 39.42 -1.67
C MET A 51 -29.84 38.94 -3.02
N GLN A 52 -30.17 37.66 -3.11
CA GLN A 52 -31.35 37.21 -3.85
C GLN A 52 -32.04 36.13 -3.00
N ALA A 53 -33.37 36.17 -2.96
CA ALA A 53 -34.18 35.51 -1.94
C ALA A 53 -35.23 34.59 -2.59
N MET A 54 -36.02 33.95 -1.73
CA MET A 54 -37.08 32.96 -1.97
C MET A 54 -36.51 31.52 -1.94
N GLU A 55 -37.08 30.57 -1.19
CA GLU A 55 -38.42 30.53 -0.57
C GLU A 55 -38.44 29.64 0.69
N GLY A 56 -39.37 29.88 1.62
CA GLY A 56 -39.82 28.88 2.59
C GLY A 56 -38.98 28.64 3.85
N GLU A 57 -39.08 29.53 4.84
CA GLU A 57 -39.86 29.21 6.06
C GLU A 57 -40.11 30.46 6.92
N VAL A 58 -41.34 30.57 7.41
CA VAL A 58 -41.82 31.74 8.16
C VAL A 58 -41.59 31.49 9.64
N LEU A 59 -40.74 32.29 10.27
CA LEU A 59 -40.75 32.46 11.72
C LEU A 59 -42.11 33.08 12.12
N LEU A 60 -43.06 32.23 12.51
CA LEU A 60 -44.31 32.65 13.12
C LEU A 60 -44.06 33.01 14.59
N PRO A 61 -44.31 34.27 15.01
CA PRO A 61 -44.27 34.65 16.41
C PRO A 61 -45.32 33.88 17.21
N ALA A 62 -45.09 33.75 18.52
CA ALA A 62 -46.08 33.20 19.44
C ALA A 62 -47.32 34.12 19.51
N LEU A 63 -48.34 33.75 18.74
CA LEU A 63 -49.72 34.20 18.86
C LEU A 63 -50.60 32.95 18.79
N TYR A 64 -51.04 32.48 19.95
CA TYR A 64 -52.36 31.88 20.05
C TYR A 64 -53.27 33.03 20.49
N GLU A 65 -53.95 33.62 19.52
CA GLU A 65 -55.22 34.29 19.75
C GLU A 65 -56.23 33.17 19.99
N GLU A 66 -56.68 33.01 21.24
CA GLU A 66 -57.89 32.25 21.56
C GLU A 66 -59.00 33.28 21.76
N GLU A 67 -59.82 33.50 20.72
CA GLU A 67 -61.11 34.17 20.81
C GLU A 67 -62.21 33.17 20.40
N GLU A 68 -63.32 33.21 21.15
CA GLU A 68 -64.62 32.56 20.89
C GLU A 68 -64.68 31.00 21.00
N GLU A 69 -65.64 30.39 21.70
CA GLU A 69 -66.70 30.92 22.58
C GLU A 69 -67.33 29.82 23.48
N GLU A 70 -68.33 30.22 24.29
CA GLU A 70 -69.34 29.43 25.01
C GLU A 70 -69.02 28.75 26.38
N GLU A 71 -69.54 29.41 27.43
CA GLU A 71 -70.40 28.89 28.51
C GLU A 71 -69.92 27.69 29.37
N GLU A 72 -69.62 27.97 30.65
CA GLU A 72 -70.61 27.81 31.74
C GLU A 72 -70.20 28.67 32.95
N GLU A 73 -71.11 29.55 33.39
CA GLU A 73 -70.97 30.30 34.65
C GLU A 73 -71.53 29.45 35.80
N GLU A 74 -70.70 29.09 36.78
CA GLU A 74 -71.19 28.78 38.13
C GLU A 74 -70.86 29.94 39.07
N GLU A 75 -71.87 30.77 39.36
CA GLU A 75 -71.80 31.81 40.38
C GLU A 75 -71.65 31.16 41.77
N GLU A 76 -70.50 31.33 42.44
CA GLU A 76 -70.46 31.20 43.90
C GLU A 76 -71.24 32.39 44.52
N VAL A 77 -72.51 32.14 44.84
CA VAL A 77 -73.36 33.11 45.53
C VAL A 77 -72.91 33.26 46.99
N GLU A 78 -72.08 34.27 47.27
CA GLU A 78 -71.94 34.80 48.63
C GLU A 78 -73.23 35.56 49.02
N GLU A 79 -74.15 34.91 49.74
CA GLU A 79 -75.22 35.64 50.44
C GLU A 79 -74.67 36.32 51.72
N GLU A 80 -74.20 37.56 51.58
CA GLU A 80 -74.16 38.52 52.70
C GLU A 80 -75.58 38.93 53.09
N ASP A 81 -76.18 38.26 54.08
CA ASP A 81 -77.50 38.64 54.62
C ASP A 81 -77.37 39.79 55.64
N ASP A 82 -77.17 41.03 55.15
CA ASP A 82 -77.18 42.23 55.98
C ASP A 82 -78.60 42.73 56.26
N GLN A 83 -78.77 43.31 57.45
CA GLN A 83 -80.06 43.74 57.99
C GLN A 83 -80.78 44.73 57.06
N VAL A 84 -82.11 44.60 56.93
CA VAL A 84 -82.98 45.78 57.17
C VAL A 84 -84.44 45.45 57.51
N GLN A 85 -84.89 46.18 58.52
CA GLN A 85 -86.27 46.47 58.93
C GLN A 85 -87.28 46.57 57.73
N LYS A 86 -88.61 46.41 57.90
CA LYS A 86 -89.43 47.20 58.83
C LYS A 86 -90.93 46.88 58.76
N SER A 87 -91.59 47.10 59.90
CA SER A 87 -92.99 47.56 60.06
C SER A 87 -94.16 46.66 59.66
N GLY A 88 -95.20 46.62 60.51
CA GLY A 88 -96.46 45.93 60.21
C GLY A 88 -97.37 45.62 61.42
N SER A 89 -97.25 46.32 62.54
CA SER A 89 -98.35 47.16 63.06
C SER A 89 -99.74 46.51 63.21
N VAL A 90 -99.89 45.62 64.20
CA VAL A 90 -101.11 45.43 65.03
C VAL A 90 -100.67 44.69 66.31
N GLY A 91 -101.25 44.89 67.49
CA GLY A 91 -102.29 45.82 67.91
C GLY A 91 -102.55 45.58 69.40
N SER A 92 -102.59 46.64 70.21
CA SER A 92 -102.64 46.54 71.68
C SER A 92 -103.84 45.74 72.20
N LEU A 93 -103.61 44.73 73.05
CA LEU A 93 -104.59 44.32 74.06
C LEU A 93 -103.93 43.95 75.39
N SER A 94 -104.25 44.76 76.40
CA SER A 94 -104.04 44.45 77.81
C SER A 94 -104.97 43.32 78.27
N VAL A 95 -104.42 42.24 78.81
CA VAL A 95 -105.13 41.32 79.71
C VAL A 95 -104.17 41.04 80.88
N GLY A 96 -104.53 41.21 82.14
CA GLY A 96 -105.86 41.25 82.71
C GLY A 96 -105.97 40.12 83.73
N LYS A 97 -106.39 40.44 84.95
CA LYS A 97 -106.48 39.49 86.07
C LYS A 97 -107.29 38.24 85.71
N HIS A 98 -106.83 37.10 86.21
CA HIS A 98 -107.60 35.90 86.51
C HIS A 98 -108.98 35.77 85.84
N ARG A 99 -109.03 35.01 84.74
CA ARG A 99 -110.16 34.12 84.48
C ARG A 99 -109.62 32.74 84.17
N GLY A 100 -109.85 31.80 85.08
CA GLY A 100 -109.86 30.39 84.70
C GLY A 100 -111.03 30.20 83.75
N LEU A 101 -110.74 30.14 82.46
CA LEU A 101 -111.67 29.59 81.49
C LEU A 101 -111.59 28.08 81.65
N SER A 102 -112.58 27.52 82.34
CA SER A 102 -112.82 26.09 82.35
C SER A 102 -113.31 25.69 80.96
N LEU A 103 -112.34 25.42 80.07
CA LEU A 103 -112.56 24.57 78.91
C LEU A 103 -113.23 23.29 79.40
N THR A 104 -114.24 22.82 78.67
CA THR A 104 -114.82 21.52 78.93
C THR A 104 -113.77 20.43 78.67
N GLU A 105 -113.86 19.32 79.39
CA GLU A 105 -112.88 18.23 79.34
C GLU A 105 -112.66 17.75 77.88
N THR A 106 -113.73 17.72 77.09
CA THR A 106 -113.73 17.45 75.64
C THR A 106 -112.93 18.45 74.80
N GLU A 107 -113.02 19.76 75.06
CA GLU A 107 -112.26 20.78 74.31
C GLU A 107 -110.75 20.70 74.62
N LEU A 108 -110.40 20.29 75.85
CA LEU A 108 -109.01 19.99 76.23
C LEU A 108 -108.50 18.70 75.57
N GLU A 109 -109.32 17.65 75.49
CA GLU A 109 -109.01 16.42 74.77
C GLU A 109 -108.81 16.68 73.26
N GLU A 110 -109.66 17.50 72.63
CA GLU A 110 -109.55 17.85 71.21
C GLU A 110 -108.28 18.68 70.92
N LEU A 111 -107.96 19.67 71.77
CA LEU A 111 -106.69 20.41 71.67
C LEU A 111 -105.47 19.51 71.90
N ARG A 112 -105.54 18.55 72.84
CA ARG A 112 -104.48 17.54 73.04
C ARG A 112 -104.30 16.67 71.79
N ALA A 113 -105.40 16.23 71.16
CA ALA A 113 -105.36 15.45 69.93
C ALA A 113 -104.75 16.24 68.76
N GLN A 114 -105.12 17.51 68.58
CA GLN A 114 -104.53 18.40 67.57
C GLN A 114 -103.03 18.64 67.81
N VAL A 115 -102.60 18.83 69.07
CA VAL A 115 -101.18 18.97 69.40
C VAL A 115 -100.42 17.67 69.12
N LEU A 116 -100.98 16.50 69.46
CA LEU A 116 -100.36 15.21 69.15
C LEU A 116 -100.28 14.95 67.64
N GLN A 117 -101.31 15.34 66.87
CA GLN A 117 -101.28 15.26 65.41
C GLN A 117 -100.21 16.18 64.81
N LEU A 118 -100.13 17.44 65.25
CA LEU A 118 -99.09 18.38 64.80
C LEU A 118 -97.68 17.92 65.20
N VAL A 119 -97.52 17.25 66.35
CA VAL A 119 -96.24 16.62 66.72
C VAL A 119 -95.90 15.46 65.80
N ALA A 120 -96.86 14.59 65.47
CA ALA A 120 -96.65 13.49 64.52
C ALA A 120 -96.33 14.00 63.09
N GLU A 121 -97.03 15.04 62.61
CA GLU A 121 -96.75 15.69 61.32
C GLU A 121 -95.36 16.40 61.32
N LEU A 122 -94.93 16.96 62.46
CA LEU A 122 -93.58 17.51 62.65
C LEU A 122 -92.49 16.43 62.80
N GLU A 123 -92.84 15.22 63.24
CA GLU A 123 -91.93 14.07 63.28
C GLU A 123 -91.80 13.46 61.87
N GLU A 124 -92.91 13.25 61.16
CA GLU A 124 -92.93 12.78 59.76
C GLU A 124 -92.16 13.74 58.82
N THR A 125 -92.35 15.06 58.94
CA THR A 125 -91.60 16.03 58.14
C THR A 125 -90.11 16.11 58.50
N ARG A 126 -89.71 15.75 59.74
CA ARG A 126 -88.29 15.61 60.11
C ARG A 126 -87.68 14.32 59.59
N GLU A 127 -88.43 13.22 59.62
CA GLU A 127 -87.98 11.94 59.06
C GLU A 127 -87.82 12.06 57.53
N LEU A 128 -88.75 12.75 56.85
CA LEU A 128 -88.63 13.05 55.41
C LEU A 128 -87.46 14.01 55.11
N ALA A 129 -87.22 15.03 55.94
CA ALA A 129 -86.05 15.91 55.78
C ALA A 129 -84.74 15.12 55.94
N GLY A 130 -84.65 14.24 56.94
CA GLY A 130 -83.50 13.34 57.12
C GLY A 130 -83.31 12.38 55.94
N GLN A 131 -84.39 11.83 55.38
CA GLN A 131 -84.31 11.01 54.16
C GLN A 131 -83.80 11.80 52.96
N HIS A 132 -84.22 13.06 52.78
CA HIS A 132 -83.70 13.91 51.71
C HIS A 132 -82.23 14.33 51.94
N GLU A 133 -81.80 14.51 53.19
CA GLU A 133 -80.39 14.72 53.54
C GLU A 133 -79.56 13.47 53.19
N ASP A 134 -80.03 12.26 53.56
CA ASP A 134 -79.38 10.98 53.23
C ASP A 134 -79.34 10.74 51.70
N ASP A 135 -80.46 10.95 50.98
CA ASP A 135 -80.56 10.83 49.51
C ASP A 135 -79.58 11.80 48.81
N SER A 136 -79.45 13.04 49.32
CA SER A 136 -78.53 14.05 48.78
C SER A 136 -77.07 13.67 49.00
N LEU A 137 -76.74 13.04 50.14
CA LEU A 137 -75.39 12.54 50.42
C LEU A 137 -75.04 11.32 49.55
N GLU A 138 -76.00 10.42 49.28
CA GLU A 138 -75.79 9.31 48.33
C GLU A 138 -75.55 9.83 46.91
N LEU A 139 -76.37 10.77 46.43
CA LEU A 139 -76.18 11.41 45.13
C LEU A 139 -74.85 12.16 45.03
N GLN A 140 -74.44 12.89 46.06
CA GLN A 140 -73.14 13.54 46.11
C GLN A 140 -72.00 12.52 45.99
N GLY A 141 -72.07 11.41 46.73
CA GLY A 141 -71.05 10.35 46.64
C GLY A 141 -70.95 9.73 45.24
N LEU A 142 -72.08 9.49 44.58
CA LEU A 142 -72.11 8.96 43.21
C LEU A 142 -71.53 9.96 42.19
N LEU A 143 -71.82 11.25 42.33
CA LEU A 143 -71.25 12.30 41.48
C LEU A 143 -69.74 12.47 41.71
N GLU A 144 -69.26 12.36 42.96
CA GLU A 144 -67.84 12.37 43.27
C GLU A 144 -67.11 11.17 42.65
N ASP A 145 -67.70 9.97 42.72
CA ASP A 145 -67.17 8.76 42.07
C ASP A 145 -67.14 8.87 40.54
N GLU A 146 -68.20 9.38 39.90
CA GLU A 146 -68.24 9.61 38.45
C GLU A 146 -67.19 10.66 38.02
N ARG A 147 -67.05 11.75 38.79
CA ARG A 147 -66.03 12.78 38.54
C ARG A 147 -64.62 12.23 38.67
N LEU A 148 -64.36 11.36 39.65
CA LEU A 148 -63.07 10.68 39.82
C LEU A 148 -62.79 9.69 38.68
N ALA A 149 -63.79 8.92 38.25
CA ALA A 149 -63.66 8.00 37.11
C ALA A 149 -63.38 8.76 35.80
N SER A 150 -64.09 9.87 35.55
CA SER A 150 -63.87 10.76 34.40
C SER A 150 -62.47 11.39 34.42
N ALA A 151 -62.02 11.89 35.58
CA ALA A 151 -60.67 12.43 35.73
C ALA A 151 -59.57 11.38 35.47
N GLN A 152 -59.74 10.15 35.96
CA GLN A 152 -58.82 9.03 35.67
C GLN A 152 -58.82 8.68 34.18
N GLN A 153 -59.99 8.67 33.53
CA GLN A 153 -60.10 8.43 32.09
C GLN A 153 -59.38 9.51 31.27
N ALA A 154 -59.55 10.79 31.62
CA ALA A 154 -58.85 11.91 31.00
C ALA A 154 -57.32 11.83 31.22
N GLU A 155 -56.85 11.39 32.40
CA GLU A 155 -55.43 11.18 32.66
C GLU A 155 -54.85 10.04 31.79
N VAL A 156 -55.56 8.93 31.61
CA VAL A 156 -55.15 7.82 30.74
C VAL A 156 -55.06 8.28 29.28
N PHE A 157 -56.06 8.99 28.76
CA PHE A 157 -56.00 9.56 27.40
C PHE A 157 -54.87 10.56 27.25
N THR A 158 -54.64 11.43 28.25
CA THR A 158 -53.52 12.40 28.24
C THR A 158 -52.17 11.70 28.18
N LYS A 159 -51.95 10.65 28.98
CA LYS A 159 -50.73 9.82 28.93
C LYS A 159 -50.55 9.16 27.56
N GLN A 160 -51.62 8.62 26.97
CA GLN A 160 -51.56 7.98 25.66
C GLN A 160 -51.25 8.98 24.54
N ILE A 161 -51.83 10.18 24.59
CA ILE A 161 -51.52 11.28 23.66
C ILE A 161 -50.04 11.70 23.82
N GLN A 162 -49.57 11.88 25.05
CA GLN A 162 -48.17 12.24 25.31
C GLN A 162 -47.18 11.17 24.82
N GLN A 163 -47.50 9.88 24.99
CA GLN A 163 -46.71 8.77 24.46
C GLN A 163 -46.66 8.80 22.93
N LEU A 164 -47.81 8.88 22.25
CA LEU A 164 -47.88 8.94 20.79
C LEU A 164 -47.16 10.18 20.22
N GLN A 165 -47.26 11.34 20.88
CA GLN A 165 -46.49 12.52 20.52
C GLN A 165 -44.97 12.33 20.75
N GLY A 166 -44.58 11.53 21.75
CA GLY A 166 -43.20 11.11 21.97
C GLY A 166 -42.67 10.25 20.84
N GLU A 167 -43.39 9.18 20.50
CA GLU A 167 -43.06 8.26 19.40
C GLU A 167 -43.01 8.99 18.04
N LEU A 168 -43.94 9.91 17.78
CA LEU A 168 -43.91 10.77 16.59
C LEU A 168 -42.72 11.74 16.57
N ARG A 169 -42.23 12.21 17.72
CA ARG A 169 -41.03 13.06 17.79
C ARG A 169 -39.76 12.24 17.52
N SER A 170 -39.60 11.08 18.16
CA SER A 170 -38.43 10.21 17.92
C SER A 170 -38.38 9.67 16.48
N LEU A 171 -39.52 9.31 15.89
CA LEU A 171 -39.57 8.89 14.48
C LEU A 171 -39.20 10.02 13.51
N ARG A 172 -39.55 11.27 13.81
CA ARG A 172 -39.11 12.44 13.00
C ARG A 172 -37.61 12.65 13.11
N GLU A 173 -37.04 12.54 14.31
CA GLU A 173 -35.60 12.64 14.54
C GLU A 173 -34.83 11.52 13.81
N GLU A 174 -35.33 10.27 13.85
CA GLU A 174 -34.77 9.14 13.11
C GLU A 174 -34.81 9.36 11.59
N ILE A 175 -35.94 9.85 11.05
CA ILE A 175 -36.05 10.20 9.62
C ILE A 175 -35.04 11.28 9.25
N SER A 176 -34.91 12.36 10.04
CA SER A 176 -33.95 13.43 9.76
C SER A 176 -32.48 12.97 9.84
N LEU A 177 -32.16 12.02 10.72
CA LEU A 177 -30.82 11.41 10.77
C LEU A 177 -30.56 10.57 9.51
N LEU A 178 -31.49 9.69 9.12
CA LEU A 178 -31.39 8.88 7.91
C LEU A 178 -31.31 9.72 6.63
N GLU A 179 -32.04 10.84 6.57
CA GLU A 179 -31.94 11.81 5.47
C GLU A 179 -30.57 12.47 5.41
N HIS A 180 -29.97 12.80 6.56
CA HIS A 180 -28.62 13.36 6.65
C HIS A 180 -27.55 12.33 6.26
N GLU A 181 -27.63 11.11 6.77
CA GLU A 181 -26.71 10.01 6.47
C GLU A 181 -26.69 9.69 4.97
N LYS A 182 -27.87 9.52 4.37
CA LYS A 182 -28.04 9.36 2.92
C LYS A 182 -27.41 10.53 2.13
N GLU A 183 -27.60 11.76 2.59
CA GLU A 183 -27.08 12.97 1.94
C GLU A 183 -25.55 13.15 2.12
N SER A 184 -24.94 12.50 3.12
CA SER A 184 -23.49 12.33 3.21
C SER A 184 -22.96 11.19 2.32
N GLU A 185 -23.58 10.00 2.37
CA GLU A 185 -23.19 8.84 1.54
C GLU A 185 -23.26 9.18 0.05
N LEU A 186 -24.29 9.89 -0.39
CA LEU A 186 -24.39 10.36 -1.78
C LEU A 186 -23.23 11.28 -2.18
N LYS A 187 -22.79 12.18 -1.29
CA LYS A 187 -21.64 13.07 -1.56
C LYS A 187 -20.33 12.32 -1.60
N GLU A 188 -20.17 11.27 -0.79
CA GLU A 188 -18.99 10.41 -0.82
C GLU A 188 -18.94 9.62 -2.14
N ILE A 189 -20.06 9.00 -2.54
CA ILE A 189 -20.18 8.28 -3.83
C ILE A 189 -19.96 9.22 -5.03
N GLU A 190 -20.46 10.46 -5.00
CA GLU A 190 -20.21 11.46 -6.05
C GLU A 190 -18.71 11.84 -6.13
N GLN A 191 -18.02 11.97 -4.99
CA GLN A 191 -16.58 12.24 -4.96
C GLN A 191 -15.76 11.05 -5.49
N GLU A 192 -16.07 9.82 -5.05
CA GLU A 192 -15.44 8.60 -5.56
C GLU A 192 -15.65 8.43 -7.07
N LEU A 193 -16.87 8.70 -7.55
CA LEU A 193 -17.18 8.67 -8.99
C LEU A 193 -16.36 9.70 -9.77
N HIS A 194 -16.19 10.91 -9.24
CA HIS A 194 -15.33 11.93 -9.87
C HIS A 194 -13.85 11.54 -9.87
N LEU A 195 -13.34 10.94 -8.78
CA LEU A 195 -11.97 10.43 -8.72
C LEU A 195 -11.74 9.30 -9.72
N ALA A 196 -12.64 8.31 -9.78
CA ALA A 196 -12.59 7.21 -10.75
C ALA A 196 -12.67 7.72 -12.21
N GLN A 197 -13.48 8.74 -12.48
CA GLN A 197 -13.54 9.38 -13.80
C GLN A 197 -12.22 10.07 -14.17
N ALA A 198 -11.58 10.76 -13.22
CA ALA A 198 -10.28 11.40 -13.42
C ALA A 198 -9.16 10.36 -13.63
N GLU A 199 -9.17 9.26 -12.87
CA GLU A 199 -8.23 8.15 -13.04
C GLU A 199 -8.38 7.48 -14.41
N ILE A 200 -9.61 7.20 -14.86
CA ILE A 200 -9.88 6.68 -16.21
C ILE A 200 -9.39 7.64 -17.30
N GLN A 201 -9.49 8.95 -17.09
CA GLN A 201 -8.95 9.95 -18.03
C GLN A 201 -7.41 9.93 -18.05
N ASN A 202 -6.76 9.88 -16.89
CA ASN A 202 -5.30 9.79 -16.77
C ASN A 202 -4.75 8.50 -17.42
N LEU A 203 -5.38 7.35 -17.17
CA LEU A 203 -5.00 6.07 -17.78
C LEU A 203 -5.20 6.06 -19.30
N ARG A 204 -6.24 6.73 -19.81
CA ARG A 204 -6.44 6.90 -21.25
C ARG A 204 -5.38 7.81 -21.87
N GLN A 205 -5.05 8.93 -21.23
CA GLN A 205 -3.99 9.82 -21.70
C GLN A 205 -2.64 9.09 -21.74
N ALA A 206 -2.27 8.38 -20.67
CA ALA A 206 -1.03 7.60 -20.64
C ALA A 206 -0.98 6.50 -21.72
N ALA A 207 -2.12 5.87 -22.02
CA ALA A 207 -2.22 4.89 -23.11
C ALA A 207 -2.14 5.53 -24.50
N GLU A 208 -2.68 6.75 -24.68
CA GLU A 208 -2.58 7.53 -25.91
C GLU A 208 -1.14 8.03 -26.12
N ASP A 209 -0.51 8.61 -25.09
CA ASP A 209 0.88 9.06 -25.12
C ASP A 209 1.82 7.89 -25.50
N SER A 210 1.70 6.74 -24.81
CA SER A 210 2.45 5.52 -25.13
C SER A 210 2.19 4.99 -26.55
N ALA A 211 0.95 5.09 -27.06
CA ALA A 211 0.65 4.73 -28.44
C ALA A 211 1.34 5.67 -29.43
N THR A 212 1.38 6.98 -29.17
CA THR A 212 2.08 7.95 -30.03
C THR A 212 3.60 7.79 -30.00
N GLU A 213 4.18 7.42 -28.85
CA GLU A 213 5.60 7.05 -28.75
C GLU A 213 5.90 5.82 -29.61
N HIS A 214 5.07 4.77 -29.53
CA HIS A 214 5.22 3.58 -30.36
C HIS A 214 5.01 3.86 -31.86
N GLU A 215 4.08 4.73 -32.25
CA GLU A 215 3.92 5.17 -33.65
C GLU A 215 5.15 5.94 -34.15
N SER A 216 5.75 6.78 -33.30
CA SER A 216 7.01 7.49 -33.58
C SER A 216 8.20 6.53 -33.73
N ASP A 217 8.34 5.55 -32.84
CA ASP A 217 9.38 4.52 -32.92
C ASP A 217 9.23 3.71 -34.23
N ILE A 218 8.01 3.28 -34.55
CA ILE A 218 7.70 2.56 -35.80
C ILE A 218 8.06 3.42 -37.02
N ALA A 219 7.74 4.71 -37.02
CA ALA A 219 8.11 5.63 -38.11
C ALA A 219 9.63 5.76 -38.27
N SER A 220 10.37 5.88 -37.16
CA SER A 220 11.85 5.95 -37.19
C SER A 220 12.48 4.66 -37.71
N LEU A 221 11.97 3.50 -37.30
CA LEU A 221 12.42 2.19 -37.80
C LEU A 221 12.08 1.99 -39.28
N GLN A 222 10.97 2.54 -39.76
CA GLN A 222 10.63 2.53 -41.18
C GLN A 222 11.59 3.41 -41.99
N GLU A 223 11.94 4.61 -41.50
CA GLU A 223 12.94 5.48 -42.13
C GLU A 223 14.32 4.80 -42.17
N ASP A 224 14.74 4.19 -41.07
CA ASP A 224 15.99 3.44 -40.95
C ASP A 224 16.06 2.25 -41.91
N LEU A 225 14.99 1.47 -42.03
CA LEU A 225 14.91 0.37 -43.00
C LEU A 225 14.98 0.87 -44.44
N CYS A 226 14.31 1.98 -44.78
CA CYS A 226 14.38 2.58 -46.11
C CYS A 226 15.79 3.09 -46.43
N ARG A 227 16.47 3.70 -45.44
CA ARG A 227 17.87 4.14 -45.59
C ARG A 227 18.82 2.97 -45.83
N MET A 228 18.71 1.90 -45.04
CA MET A 228 19.53 0.69 -45.23
C MET A 228 19.23 -0.02 -46.56
N GLN A 229 17.99 0.01 -47.05
CA GLN A 229 17.64 -0.49 -48.38
C GLN A 229 18.34 0.31 -49.48
N ASN A 230 18.29 1.65 -49.43
CA ASN A 230 19.00 2.50 -50.39
C ASN A 230 20.53 2.28 -50.35
N GLU A 231 21.13 2.16 -49.16
CA GLU A 231 22.57 1.85 -49.01
C GLU A 231 22.94 0.49 -49.62
N LEU A 232 22.06 -0.51 -49.47
CA LEU A 232 22.23 -1.81 -50.13
C LEU A 232 22.13 -1.70 -51.65
N GLU A 233 21.13 -1.00 -52.19
CA GLU A 233 20.98 -0.76 -53.64
C GLU A 233 22.21 -0.04 -54.24
N ASP A 234 22.76 0.95 -53.54
CA ASP A 234 24.00 1.63 -53.97
C ASP A 234 25.21 0.69 -53.94
N MET A 235 25.33 -0.18 -52.93
CA MET A 235 26.36 -1.21 -52.89
C MET A 235 26.18 -2.26 -53.99
N GLU A 236 24.94 -2.60 -54.37
CA GLU A 236 24.65 -3.49 -55.51
C GLU A 236 25.08 -2.84 -56.83
N ARG A 237 24.81 -1.53 -57.00
CA ARG A 237 25.25 -0.75 -58.17
C ARG A 237 26.79 -0.71 -58.26
N ILE A 238 27.47 -0.38 -57.18
CA ILE A 238 28.95 -0.32 -57.12
C ILE A 238 29.56 -1.72 -57.37
N ARG A 239 28.97 -2.78 -56.83
CA ARG A 239 29.36 -4.17 -57.13
C ARG A 239 29.23 -4.48 -58.62
N GLY A 240 28.12 -4.07 -59.25
CA GLY A 240 27.90 -4.21 -60.69
C GLY A 240 28.93 -3.43 -61.53
N GLU A 241 29.34 -2.24 -61.08
CA GLU A 241 30.41 -1.45 -61.72
C GLU A 241 31.76 -2.20 -61.67
N TYR A 242 32.14 -2.79 -60.54
CA TYR A 242 33.33 -3.62 -60.44
C TYR A 242 33.23 -4.93 -61.24
N GLU A 243 32.05 -5.57 -61.32
CA GLU A 243 31.85 -6.75 -62.18
C GLU A 243 32.04 -6.41 -63.67
N MET A 244 31.55 -5.24 -64.11
CA MET A 244 31.81 -4.73 -65.47
C MET A 244 33.29 -4.41 -65.69
N GLU A 245 33.98 -3.79 -64.72
CA GLU A 245 35.43 -3.54 -64.82
C GLU A 245 36.22 -4.85 -64.91
N ILE A 246 35.92 -5.84 -64.05
CA ILE A 246 36.56 -7.16 -64.05
C ILE A 246 36.34 -7.89 -65.37
N THR A 247 35.13 -7.83 -65.95
CA THR A 247 34.86 -8.47 -67.25
C THR A 247 35.56 -7.72 -68.39
N SER A 248 35.62 -6.40 -68.35
CA SER A 248 36.38 -5.56 -69.30
C SER A 248 37.89 -5.87 -69.25
N LEU A 249 38.49 -5.90 -68.06
CA LEU A 249 39.91 -6.24 -67.87
C LEU A 249 40.22 -7.68 -68.29
N ARG A 250 39.34 -8.64 -68.02
CA ARG A 250 39.49 -10.03 -68.51
C ARG A 250 39.47 -10.08 -70.04
N ALA A 251 38.54 -9.39 -70.68
CA ALA A 251 38.49 -9.30 -72.14
C ALA A 251 39.72 -8.57 -72.72
N GLU A 252 40.22 -7.52 -72.07
CA GLU A 252 41.44 -6.82 -72.48
C GLU A 252 42.68 -7.72 -72.38
N ILE A 253 42.80 -8.52 -71.30
CA ILE A 253 43.85 -9.53 -71.13
C ILE A 253 43.72 -10.61 -72.21
N GLU A 254 42.51 -11.12 -72.46
CA GLU A 254 42.26 -12.14 -73.49
C GLU A 254 42.58 -11.63 -74.89
N MET A 255 42.23 -10.38 -75.23
CA MET A 255 42.61 -9.73 -76.48
C MET A 255 44.12 -9.55 -76.60
N LYS A 256 44.80 -9.04 -75.57
CA LYS A 256 46.27 -8.90 -75.53
C LYS A 256 47.00 -10.25 -75.66
N ASN A 257 46.42 -11.33 -75.15
CA ASN A 257 46.94 -12.69 -75.30
C ASN A 257 46.60 -13.32 -76.67
N SER A 258 45.56 -12.83 -77.35
CA SER A 258 45.10 -13.32 -78.65
C SER A 258 45.67 -12.53 -79.84
N ASP A 259 46.21 -11.33 -79.61
CA ASP A 259 46.84 -10.51 -80.64
C ASP A 259 48.06 -11.24 -81.25
N PRO A 260 48.10 -11.50 -82.57
CA PRO A 260 49.22 -12.20 -83.21
C PRO A 260 50.54 -11.42 -83.15
N SER A 261 50.51 -10.12 -82.80
CA SER A 261 51.70 -9.34 -82.46
C SER A 261 52.47 -9.89 -81.24
N ASN A 262 51.79 -10.59 -80.31
CA ASN A 262 52.46 -11.32 -79.22
C ASN A 262 53.03 -12.68 -79.65
N SER A 263 52.65 -13.21 -80.83
CA SER A 263 53.38 -14.35 -81.40
C SER A 263 54.75 -13.94 -81.97
N LEU A 264 54.97 -12.66 -82.31
CA LEU A 264 56.33 -12.17 -82.56
C LEU A 264 57.17 -12.26 -81.29
N SER A 265 56.72 -11.76 -80.13
CA SER A 265 57.55 -11.82 -78.91
C SER A 265 57.84 -13.26 -78.45
N LEU A 266 56.97 -14.22 -78.76
CA LEU A 266 57.20 -15.65 -78.55
C LEU A 266 58.18 -16.27 -79.58
N SER A 267 58.12 -15.83 -80.84
CA SER A 267 59.12 -16.19 -81.88
C SER A 267 60.47 -15.58 -81.53
N ASP A 268 60.55 -14.28 -81.26
CA ASP A 268 61.74 -13.54 -80.87
C ASP A 268 62.39 -14.14 -79.61
N PHE A 269 61.59 -14.58 -78.62
CA PHE A 269 62.12 -15.28 -77.44
C PHE A 269 62.64 -16.68 -77.79
N SER A 270 61.96 -17.42 -78.68
CA SER A 270 62.43 -18.71 -79.17
C SER A 270 63.71 -18.59 -80.00
N GLU A 271 63.80 -17.58 -80.87
CA GLU A 271 64.96 -17.26 -81.71
C GLU A 271 66.14 -16.82 -80.83
N MET A 272 65.94 -15.92 -79.88
CA MET A 272 66.95 -15.56 -78.87
C MET A 272 67.38 -16.77 -78.01
N GLN A 273 66.47 -17.70 -77.71
CA GLN A 273 66.79 -18.93 -76.99
C GLN A 273 67.63 -19.90 -77.84
N GLU A 274 67.36 -19.99 -79.15
CA GLU A 274 68.20 -20.72 -80.10
C GLU A 274 69.57 -20.05 -80.31
N GLU A 275 69.63 -18.72 -80.45
CA GLU A 275 70.90 -17.98 -80.56
C GLU A 275 71.78 -18.15 -79.31
N LEU A 276 71.18 -18.08 -78.11
CA LEU A 276 71.88 -18.37 -76.86
C LEU A 276 72.40 -19.81 -76.80
N GLN A 277 71.65 -20.77 -77.37
CA GLN A 277 72.09 -22.17 -77.43
C GLN A 277 73.24 -22.35 -78.44
N GLN A 278 73.14 -21.75 -79.64
CA GLN A 278 74.20 -21.73 -80.63
C GLN A 278 75.48 -21.07 -80.10
N LEU A 279 75.36 -19.98 -79.33
CA LEU A 279 76.50 -19.30 -78.71
C LEU A 279 77.17 -20.15 -77.63
N ARG A 280 76.40 -20.87 -76.80
CA ARG A 280 76.93 -21.85 -75.84
C ARG A 280 77.68 -22.98 -76.53
N ASP A 281 77.14 -23.51 -77.62
CA ASP A 281 77.77 -24.61 -78.35
C ASP A 281 79.03 -24.13 -79.08
N ARG A 282 79.03 -22.91 -79.63
CA ARG A 282 80.24 -22.28 -80.17
C ARG A 282 81.30 -22.00 -79.11
N TYR A 283 80.91 -21.56 -77.92
CA TYR A 283 81.82 -21.41 -76.78
C TYR A 283 82.43 -22.76 -76.36
N ARG A 284 81.62 -23.83 -76.35
CA ARG A 284 82.07 -25.19 -76.08
C ARG A 284 83.13 -25.67 -77.08
N PHE A 285 82.86 -25.56 -78.38
CA PHE A 285 83.82 -25.90 -79.43
C PHE A 285 85.11 -25.08 -79.34
N LEU A 286 85.01 -23.77 -79.10
CA LEU A 286 86.20 -22.92 -78.95
C LEU A 286 87.03 -23.29 -77.71
N ASN A 287 86.38 -23.73 -76.62
CA ASN A 287 87.05 -24.21 -75.42
C ASN A 287 87.70 -25.59 -75.62
N GLU A 288 87.09 -26.47 -76.42
CA GLU A 288 87.69 -27.74 -76.87
C GLU A 288 88.92 -27.51 -77.76
N GLU A 289 88.84 -26.59 -78.73
CA GLU A 289 90.01 -26.17 -79.53
C GLU A 289 91.11 -25.55 -78.67
N TYR A 290 90.75 -24.69 -77.69
CA TYR A 290 91.70 -24.10 -76.75
C TYR A 290 92.41 -25.17 -75.90
N GLN A 291 91.67 -26.17 -75.40
CA GLN A 291 92.25 -27.31 -74.66
C GLN A 291 93.20 -28.13 -75.56
N ALA A 292 92.79 -28.45 -76.79
CA ALA A 292 93.67 -29.14 -77.74
C ALA A 292 94.93 -28.33 -78.08
N LEU A 293 94.82 -27.01 -78.23
CA LEU A 293 95.96 -26.10 -78.40
C LEU A 293 96.86 -26.07 -77.15
N GLN A 294 96.29 -26.09 -75.95
CA GLN A 294 97.02 -26.14 -74.68
C GLN A 294 97.77 -27.47 -74.50
N GLU A 295 97.15 -28.60 -74.86
CA GLU A 295 97.79 -29.92 -74.88
C GLU A 295 98.92 -30.00 -75.91
N ASN A 296 98.71 -29.49 -77.13
CA ASN A 296 99.76 -29.41 -78.15
C ASN A 296 100.90 -28.49 -77.71
N ASN A 297 100.60 -27.37 -77.06
CA ASN A 297 101.61 -26.45 -76.55
C ASN A 297 102.40 -27.06 -75.38
N SER A 298 101.76 -27.80 -74.47
CA SER A 298 102.44 -28.51 -73.39
C SER A 298 103.31 -29.66 -73.92
N SER A 299 102.85 -30.38 -74.95
CA SER A 299 103.63 -31.38 -75.68
C SER A 299 104.84 -30.79 -76.38
N LEU A 300 104.69 -29.67 -77.11
CA LEU A 300 105.80 -28.96 -77.74
C LEU A 300 106.76 -28.36 -76.72
N THR A 301 106.25 -27.85 -75.59
CA THR A 301 107.10 -27.37 -74.48
C THR A 301 107.85 -28.52 -73.82
N GLY A 302 107.24 -29.70 -73.71
CA GLY A 302 107.92 -30.94 -73.30
C GLY A 302 109.02 -31.34 -74.27
N GLN A 303 108.74 -31.38 -75.58
CA GLN A 303 109.75 -31.66 -76.61
C GLN A 303 110.88 -30.62 -76.65
N LEU A 304 110.56 -29.34 -76.42
CA LEU A 304 111.55 -28.29 -76.27
C LEU A 304 112.37 -28.48 -75.00
N ALA A 305 111.75 -28.82 -73.86
CA ALA A 305 112.46 -29.14 -72.63
C ALA A 305 113.34 -30.40 -72.78
N ASP A 306 112.92 -31.40 -73.54
CA ASP A 306 113.72 -32.58 -73.86
C ASP A 306 114.91 -32.21 -74.76
N LEU A 307 114.70 -31.43 -75.82
CA LEU A 307 115.77 -30.93 -76.69
C LEU A 307 116.70 -29.95 -75.97
N GLU A 308 116.20 -29.17 -75.03
CA GLU A 308 116.99 -28.34 -74.13
C GLU A 308 117.70 -29.17 -73.07
N SER A 309 117.13 -30.29 -72.61
CA SER A 309 117.80 -31.25 -71.74
C SER A 309 118.91 -31.98 -72.48
N GLU A 310 118.72 -32.36 -73.75
CA GLU A 310 119.81 -32.90 -74.57
C GLU A 310 120.84 -31.82 -74.94
N ARG A 311 120.40 -30.57 -75.18
CA ARG A 311 121.31 -29.46 -75.47
C ARG A 311 122.14 -29.12 -74.24
N THR A 312 121.53 -29.11 -73.05
CA THR A 312 122.20 -28.90 -71.76
C THR A 312 122.96 -30.14 -71.31
N GLN A 313 122.57 -31.35 -71.67
CA GLN A 313 123.38 -32.57 -71.50
C GLN A 313 124.61 -32.49 -72.39
N ARG A 314 124.47 -32.28 -73.70
CA ARG A 314 125.63 -32.06 -74.59
C ARG A 314 126.44 -30.83 -74.20
N ALA A 315 125.83 -29.82 -73.56
CA ALA A 315 126.52 -28.65 -73.05
C ALA A 315 127.08 -28.84 -71.64
N THR A 316 126.68 -29.86 -70.87
CA THR A 316 127.26 -30.28 -69.57
C THR A 316 128.19 -31.47 -69.72
N GLU A 317 128.18 -32.17 -70.85
CA GLU A 317 129.32 -32.95 -71.34
C GLU A 317 130.42 -31.95 -71.72
N ARG A 318 130.12 -31.00 -72.63
CA ARG A 318 131.04 -29.89 -72.96
C ARG A 318 131.37 -28.99 -71.78
N CYS A 319 130.50 -28.86 -70.78
CA CYS A 319 130.77 -28.09 -69.56
C CYS A 319 131.31 -28.96 -68.43
N LEU A 320 131.29 -30.30 -68.43
CA LEU A 320 132.18 -31.09 -67.57
C LEU A 320 133.59 -31.12 -68.17
N GLU A 321 133.70 -31.09 -69.50
CA GLU A 321 134.94 -30.77 -70.23
C GLU A 321 135.42 -29.32 -70.00
N SER A 322 134.54 -28.38 -69.64
CA SER A 322 134.90 -26.96 -69.37
C SER A 322 134.84 -26.53 -67.89
N GLN A 323 134.22 -27.30 -66.99
CA GLN A 323 134.09 -27.06 -65.53
C GLN A 323 135.27 -27.68 -64.76
N ALA A 324 136.36 -28.01 -65.47
CA ALA A 324 137.69 -27.78 -64.95
C ALA A 324 138.00 -26.27 -64.71
N LEU A 325 137.17 -25.35 -65.24
CA LEU A 325 137.40 -23.89 -65.25
C LEU A 325 136.16 -23.03 -64.86
N GLY A 326 135.48 -23.36 -63.74
CA GLY A 326 134.65 -22.44 -62.90
C GLY A 326 133.48 -21.62 -63.52
N SER A 327 132.70 -20.81 -62.78
CA SER A 327 132.31 -20.79 -61.35
C SER A 327 131.34 -19.60 -61.08
N MET A 328 130.09 -19.85 -60.62
CA MET A 328 129.23 -19.05 -59.66
C MET A 328 129.01 -17.51 -59.87
N LYS A 329 127.95 -16.77 -59.42
CA LYS A 329 126.78 -16.96 -58.49
C LYS A 329 125.82 -15.72 -58.51
N SER A 330 124.55 -15.88 -58.04
CA SER A 330 123.70 -14.92 -57.23
C SER A 330 123.24 -13.55 -57.80
N ALA A 331 122.22 -12.81 -57.27
CA ALA A 331 121.00 -13.02 -56.42
C ALA A 331 120.20 -11.67 -56.28
N GLU A 332 118.95 -11.64 -55.73
CA GLU A 332 118.19 -10.37 -55.42
C GLU A 332 117.06 -10.48 -54.33
N SER A 333 116.32 -9.38 -54.02
CA SER A 333 115.72 -9.01 -52.69
C SER A 333 114.16 -8.80 -52.62
N GLN A 334 113.54 -8.60 -51.41
CA GLN A 334 112.09 -8.25 -51.18
C GLN A 334 111.75 -7.40 -49.90
N THR A 335 110.49 -6.95 -49.74
CA THR A 335 109.91 -5.98 -48.74
C THR A 335 108.47 -6.33 -48.23
N SER A 336 107.95 -5.73 -47.13
CA SER A 336 106.51 -5.73 -46.69
C SER A 336 106.18 -4.63 -45.63
N GLU A 337 105.10 -3.80 -45.66
CA GLU A 337 103.65 -3.92 -45.20
C GLU A 337 103.43 -4.07 -43.66
N GLU A 338 102.42 -3.51 -42.92
CA GLU A 338 101.23 -2.59 -43.10
C GLU A 338 100.77 -1.96 -41.72
N ASP A 339 99.75 -1.06 -41.61
CA ASP A 339 99.24 -0.42 -40.33
C ASP A 339 97.74 0.08 -40.34
N PHE A 340 97.05 0.23 -39.17
CA PHE A 340 95.63 0.69 -39.00
C PHE A 340 95.34 1.34 -37.61
N LEU A 341 94.36 2.28 -37.49
CA LEU A 341 94.14 3.16 -36.30
C LEU A 341 92.73 3.15 -35.62
N GLU A 342 92.62 3.84 -34.47
CA GLU A 342 91.63 3.72 -33.37
C GLU A 342 90.52 4.85 -33.32
N PRO A 343 89.37 4.69 -32.60
CA PRO A 343 88.21 5.62 -32.65
C PRO A 343 88.19 6.83 -31.68
N ASP A 344 87.25 7.76 -31.94
CA ASP A 344 87.24 9.17 -31.48
C ASP A 344 86.44 9.48 -30.17
N PRO A 345 86.81 10.50 -29.35
CA PRO A 345 86.25 10.70 -28.00
C PRO A 345 84.82 11.26 -27.91
N GLU A 346 84.34 12.05 -28.88
CA GLU A 346 83.05 12.75 -28.75
C GLU A 346 81.86 11.77 -28.67
N MET A 347 81.99 10.61 -29.31
CA MET A 347 81.03 9.50 -29.25
C MET A 347 80.76 9.00 -27.82
N HIS A 348 81.77 9.04 -26.94
CA HIS A 348 81.64 8.55 -25.57
C HIS A 348 80.80 9.49 -24.69
N LEU A 349 80.93 10.80 -24.87
CA LEU A 349 80.16 11.79 -24.12
C LEU A 349 78.67 11.73 -24.47
N LEU A 350 78.35 11.58 -25.76
CA LEU A 350 76.95 11.48 -26.23
C LEU A 350 76.28 10.20 -25.74
N ARG A 351 77.00 9.07 -25.71
CA ARG A 351 76.51 7.80 -25.13
C ARG A 351 76.20 7.92 -23.64
N GLN A 352 77.02 8.66 -22.89
CA GLN A 352 76.79 8.88 -21.45
C GLN A 352 75.58 9.77 -21.18
N GLN A 353 75.30 10.75 -22.03
CA GLN A 353 74.09 11.58 -21.94
C GLN A 353 72.81 10.80 -22.27
N LEU A 354 72.85 9.91 -23.27
CA LEU A 354 71.75 9.01 -23.58
C LEU A 354 71.42 8.07 -22.42
N LEU A 355 72.43 7.45 -21.80
CA LEU A 355 72.24 6.55 -20.66
C LEU A 355 71.53 7.25 -19.48
N GLY A 356 71.94 8.47 -19.14
CA GLY A 356 71.30 9.24 -18.07
C GLY A 356 69.86 9.66 -18.38
N ALA A 357 69.52 9.87 -19.66
CA ALA A 357 68.15 10.14 -20.09
C ALA A 357 67.27 8.87 -20.08
N GLU A 358 67.85 7.70 -20.39
CA GLU A 358 67.18 6.40 -20.29
C GLU A 358 66.87 6.03 -18.83
N GLU A 359 67.82 6.24 -17.91
CA GLU A 359 67.61 6.05 -16.47
C GLU A 359 66.48 6.95 -15.95
N GLN A 360 66.50 8.26 -16.27
CA GLN A 360 65.45 9.20 -15.86
C GLN A 360 64.06 8.85 -16.43
N MET A 361 64.00 8.32 -17.66
CA MET A 361 62.76 7.83 -18.26
C MET A 361 62.22 6.62 -17.50
N HIS A 362 63.09 5.69 -17.09
CA HIS A 362 62.71 4.49 -16.37
C HIS A 362 62.19 4.80 -14.96
N ASP A 363 62.85 5.71 -14.24
CA ASP A 363 62.38 6.19 -12.93
C ASP A 363 60.99 6.84 -13.02
N MET A 364 60.79 7.73 -13.99
CA MET A 364 59.49 8.36 -14.25
C MET A 364 58.40 7.32 -14.58
N GLN A 365 58.74 6.27 -15.35
CA GLN A 365 57.84 5.18 -15.65
C GLN A 365 57.46 4.37 -14.39
N ASN A 366 58.39 4.22 -13.45
CA ASN A 366 58.17 3.46 -12.22
C ASN A 366 57.32 4.23 -11.20
N GLU A 367 57.52 5.54 -11.04
CA GLU A 367 56.62 6.39 -10.23
C GLU A 367 55.20 6.42 -10.83
N CYS A 368 55.05 6.49 -12.17
CA CYS A 368 53.73 6.40 -12.81
C CYS A 368 53.01 5.06 -12.52
N LYS A 369 53.75 3.93 -12.49
CA LYS A 369 53.19 2.62 -12.11
C LYS A 369 52.74 2.61 -10.65
N LYS A 370 53.58 3.13 -9.74
CA LYS A 370 53.31 3.20 -8.30
C LYS A 370 52.06 4.03 -7.99
N LEU A 371 51.95 5.24 -8.51
CA LEU A 371 50.76 6.09 -8.37
C LEU A 371 49.50 5.45 -8.98
N SER A 372 49.65 4.65 -10.04
CA SER A 372 48.52 3.89 -10.61
C SER A 372 48.05 2.76 -9.68
N CYS A 373 48.96 2.10 -8.96
CA CYS A 373 48.63 1.10 -7.94
C CYS A 373 47.96 1.75 -6.72
N GLU A 374 48.53 2.85 -6.20
CA GLU A 374 47.95 3.61 -5.07
C GLU A 374 46.54 4.13 -5.40
N LEU A 375 46.30 4.60 -6.64
CA LEU A 375 44.98 4.98 -7.12
C LEU A 375 44.00 3.79 -7.20
N GLN A 376 44.47 2.59 -7.57
CA GLN A 376 43.65 1.38 -7.62
C GLN A 376 43.28 0.89 -6.21
N GLU A 377 44.22 0.92 -5.27
CA GLU A 377 43.99 0.60 -3.86
C GLU A 377 43.01 1.59 -3.22
N LEU A 378 43.18 2.90 -3.47
CA LEU A 378 42.25 3.93 -2.99
C LEU A 378 40.84 3.76 -3.58
N GLN A 379 40.72 3.42 -4.87
CA GLN A 379 39.43 3.08 -5.48
C GLN A 379 38.78 1.84 -4.86
N HIS A 380 39.57 0.85 -4.42
CA HIS A 380 39.04 -0.31 -3.71
C HIS A 380 38.54 0.08 -2.32
N HIS A 381 39.34 0.82 -1.55
CA HIS A 381 38.96 1.37 -0.24
C HIS A 381 37.69 2.20 -0.30
N ARG A 382 37.55 3.05 -1.33
CA ARG A 382 36.34 3.86 -1.55
C ARG A 382 35.10 3.00 -1.79
N ARG A 383 35.20 1.92 -2.59
CA ARG A 383 34.08 0.98 -2.80
C ARG A 383 33.68 0.26 -1.50
N THR A 384 34.66 -0.20 -0.71
CA THR A 384 34.36 -0.85 0.58
C THR A 384 33.76 0.12 1.58
N SER A 385 34.17 1.39 1.57
CA SER A 385 33.57 2.47 2.35
C SER A 385 32.12 2.73 1.93
N GLU A 386 31.84 2.83 0.63
CA GLU A 386 30.48 2.97 0.06
C GLU A 386 29.56 1.79 0.43
N GLU A 387 30.11 0.58 0.60
CA GLU A 387 29.38 -0.61 1.02
C GLU A 387 29.05 -0.59 2.52
N GLU A 388 30.01 -0.23 3.38
CA GLU A 388 29.77 -0.01 4.82
C GLU A 388 28.78 1.14 5.06
N GLN A 389 28.88 2.26 4.33
CA GLN A 389 27.94 3.37 4.43
C GLN A 389 26.50 2.94 4.09
N ARG A 390 26.32 2.13 3.04
CA ARG A 390 25.02 1.53 2.70
C ARG A 390 24.51 0.58 3.78
N ARG A 391 25.40 -0.21 4.43
CA ARG A 391 25.01 -1.07 5.57
C ARG A 391 24.57 -0.24 6.78
N LEU A 392 25.35 0.78 7.15
CA LEU A 392 25.04 1.70 8.25
C LEU A 392 23.73 2.47 8.01
N GLN A 393 23.45 2.90 6.76
CA GLN A 393 22.18 3.53 6.41
C GLN A 393 20.98 2.58 6.60
N GLY A 394 21.15 1.29 6.24
CA GLY A 394 20.16 0.25 6.48
C GLY A 394 19.94 -0.02 7.97
N GLU A 395 21.02 -0.18 8.75
CA GLU A 395 20.97 -0.36 10.21
C GLU A 395 20.29 0.84 10.90
N LEU A 396 20.62 2.07 10.48
CA LEU A 396 20.03 3.31 10.99
C LEU A 396 18.52 3.37 10.72
N LYS A 397 18.07 3.04 9.50
CA LYS A 397 16.64 3.01 9.15
C LYS A 397 15.89 1.96 9.98
N CYS A 398 16.43 0.74 10.09
CA CYS A 398 15.83 -0.29 10.95
C CYS A 398 15.73 0.14 12.41
N ALA A 399 16.74 0.84 12.94
CA ALA A 399 16.70 1.40 14.29
C ALA A 399 15.67 2.54 14.46
N GLN A 400 15.45 3.37 13.43
CA GLN A 400 14.38 4.37 13.41
C GLN A 400 12.99 3.71 13.45
N ASP A 401 12.78 2.69 12.62
CA ASP A 401 11.53 1.91 12.57
C ASP A 401 11.28 1.11 13.86
N GLU A 402 12.34 0.64 14.53
CA GLU A 402 12.25 0.10 15.89
C GLU A 402 11.85 1.18 16.90
N VAL A 403 12.52 2.33 16.94
CA VAL A 403 12.17 3.43 17.85
C VAL A 403 10.71 3.89 17.66
N LEU A 404 10.23 3.99 16.42
CA LEU A 404 8.82 4.32 16.13
C LEU A 404 7.85 3.24 16.61
N ARG A 405 8.15 1.96 16.41
CA ARG A 405 7.33 0.85 16.96
C ARG A 405 7.32 0.86 18.49
N PHE A 406 8.46 1.07 19.14
CA PHE A 406 8.51 1.09 20.60
C PHE A 406 7.87 2.34 21.23
N GLN A 407 7.72 3.45 20.50
CA GLN A 407 6.92 4.61 20.95
C GLN A 407 5.43 4.29 21.16
N THR A 408 4.88 3.28 20.48
CA THR A 408 3.48 2.85 20.69
C THR A 408 3.33 1.83 21.83
N SER A 409 4.44 1.32 22.36
CA SER A 409 4.49 0.32 23.45
C SER A 409 4.93 0.94 24.78
N HIS A 410 4.35 0.50 25.90
CA HIS A 410 4.57 1.13 27.22
C HIS A 410 5.88 0.72 27.92
N SER A 411 6.99 0.54 27.19
CA SER A 411 8.30 0.09 27.71
C SER A 411 9.38 1.18 27.60
N VAL A 412 9.44 2.06 28.61
CA VAL A 412 10.34 3.23 28.64
C VAL A 412 11.82 2.85 28.52
N THR A 413 12.28 1.82 29.24
CA THR A 413 13.69 1.40 29.25
C THR A 413 14.18 0.92 27.89
N GLN A 414 13.36 0.16 27.16
CA GLN A 414 13.68 -0.28 25.80
C GLN A 414 13.71 0.90 24.82
N SER A 415 12.86 1.92 25.01
CA SER A 415 12.91 3.15 24.21
C SER A 415 14.21 3.95 24.43
N GLU A 416 14.75 3.96 25.65
CA GLU A 416 16.02 4.64 25.98
C GLU A 416 17.24 3.89 25.42
N GLU A 417 17.27 2.56 25.52
CA GLU A 417 18.31 1.73 24.89
C GLU A 417 18.31 1.86 23.35
N LEU A 418 17.13 1.93 22.73
CA LEU A 418 17.04 2.12 21.28
C LEU A 418 17.45 3.53 20.84
N ARG A 419 17.10 4.58 21.60
CA ARG A 419 17.57 5.95 21.33
C ARG A 419 19.10 6.06 21.44
N THR A 420 19.71 5.44 22.45
CA THR A 420 21.19 5.45 22.58
C THR A 420 21.88 4.67 21.46
N ARG A 421 21.32 3.54 21.02
CA ARG A 421 21.79 2.82 19.81
C ARG A 421 21.63 3.66 18.55
N LEU A 422 20.49 4.34 18.37
CA LEU A 422 20.24 5.23 17.24
C LEU A 422 21.27 6.37 17.17
N CYS A 423 21.56 7.03 18.30
CA CYS A 423 22.59 8.07 18.36
C CYS A 423 23.99 7.51 18.02
N ALA A 424 24.34 6.31 18.48
CA ALA A 424 25.62 5.68 18.17
C ALA A 424 25.73 5.25 16.69
N LEU A 425 24.63 4.82 16.06
CA LEU A 425 24.57 4.53 14.63
C LEU A 425 24.67 5.81 13.78
N GLN A 426 23.99 6.89 14.19
CA GLN A 426 24.09 8.20 13.54
C GLN A 426 25.55 8.70 13.55
N GLN A 427 26.22 8.67 14.70
CA GLN A 427 27.63 9.09 14.80
C GLN A 427 28.57 8.27 13.91
N LYS A 428 28.32 6.96 13.75
CA LYS A 428 29.10 6.11 12.83
C LYS A 428 28.83 6.45 11.36
N TYR A 429 27.57 6.73 11.03
CA TYR A 429 27.18 7.15 9.68
C TYR A 429 27.82 8.49 9.32
N ASP A 430 27.76 9.48 10.22
CA ASP A 430 28.35 10.81 10.03
C ASP A 430 29.88 10.71 9.85
N ALA A 431 30.56 9.94 10.70
CA ALA A 431 32.01 9.71 10.59
C ALA A 431 32.40 8.99 9.28
N SER A 432 31.61 7.99 8.84
CA SER A 432 31.82 7.30 7.56
C SER A 432 31.61 8.23 6.36
N GLN A 433 30.68 9.18 6.46
CA GLN A 433 30.45 10.21 5.43
C GLN A 433 31.63 11.20 5.36
N ASP A 434 32.22 11.58 6.48
CA ASP A 434 33.44 12.41 6.50
C ASP A 434 34.66 11.67 5.95
N GLU A 435 34.87 10.40 6.30
CA GLU A 435 35.92 9.55 5.72
C GLU A 435 35.78 9.44 4.19
N GLN A 436 34.56 9.26 3.68
CA GLN A 436 34.27 9.21 2.25
C GLN A 436 34.59 10.54 1.54
N ASN A 437 34.35 11.68 2.19
CA ASN A 437 34.71 13.00 1.66
C ASN A 437 36.24 13.19 1.57
N GLU A 438 37.01 12.71 2.56
CA GLU A 438 38.47 12.76 2.52
C GLU A 438 39.06 11.80 1.46
N LEU A 439 38.54 10.57 1.35
CA LEU A 439 38.94 9.63 0.28
C LEU A 439 38.74 10.23 -1.13
N LEU A 440 37.65 10.97 -1.34
CA LEU A 440 37.40 11.66 -2.61
C LEU A 440 38.42 12.78 -2.88
N LYS A 441 38.83 13.55 -1.87
CA LYS A 441 39.87 14.58 -2.01
C LYS A 441 41.22 13.98 -2.38
N VAL A 442 41.63 12.92 -1.69
CA VAL A 442 42.89 12.20 -1.98
C VAL A 442 42.87 11.61 -3.39
N GLN A 443 41.72 11.06 -3.83
CA GLN A 443 41.57 10.54 -5.19
C GLN A 443 41.74 11.63 -6.25
N LEU A 444 41.13 12.80 -6.06
CA LEU A 444 41.26 13.94 -6.97
C LEU A 444 42.69 14.48 -7.02
N GLN A 445 43.40 14.49 -5.88
CA GLN A 445 44.81 14.89 -5.81
C GLN A 445 45.72 13.93 -6.60
N LEU A 446 45.64 12.61 -6.34
CA LEU A 446 46.42 11.61 -7.07
C LEU A 446 46.12 11.63 -8.58
N GLN A 447 44.86 11.88 -8.97
CA GLN A 447 44.48 12.03 -10.36
C GLN A 447 45.08 13.28 -11.01
N ALA A 448 45.23 14.39 -10.26
CA ALA A 448 45.91 15.59 -10.73
C ALA A 448 47.44 15.40 -10.85
N GLU A 449 48.07 14.71 -9.89
CA GLU A 449 49.50 14.39 -9.92
C GLU A 449 49.85 13.47 -11.12
N LEU A 450 49.04 12.43 -11.38
CA LEU A 450 49.14 11.60 -12.58
C LEU A 450 48.95 12.38 -13.89
N GLN A 451 48.08 13.41 -13.91
CA GLN A 451 47.93 14.28 -15.08
C GLN A 451 49.17 15.16 -15.30
N GLN A 452 49.77 15.71 -14.24
CA GLN A 452 50.99 16.52 -14.35
C GLN A 452 52.18 15.70 -14.88
N LEU A 453 52.36 14.48 -14.37
CA LEU A 453 53.40 13.56 -14.86
C LEU A 453 53.17 13.17 -16.34
N LYS A 454 51.91 13.01 -16.77
CA LYS A 454 51.56 12.73 -18.16
C LYS A 454 51.82 13.91 -19.11
N VAL A 455 51.80 15.15 -18.62
CA VAL A 455 52.12 16.37 -19.38
C VAL A 455 53.63 16.60 -19.53
N MET A 456 54.47 15.99 -18.67
CA MET A 456 55.94 16.05 -18.76
C MET A 456 56.57 15.12 -19.83
N LYS A 457 55.78 14.55 -20.73
CA LYS A 457 56.29 13.79 -21.89
C LYS A 457 56.96 14.78 -22.88
N PRO A 458 58.23 14.61 -23.28
CA PRO A 458 58.88 15.54 -24.21
C PRO A 458 58.17 15.53 -25.57
N THR A 459 58.07 16.70 -26.19
CA THR A 459 57.30 16.95 -27.43
C THR A 459 57.94 16.28 -28.65
N VAL A 460 57.85 14.97 -28.75
CA VAL A 460 58.11 14.21 -29.97
C VAL A 460 56.92 14.39 -30.90
N VAL A 461 57.20 14.63 -32.18
CA VAL A 461 56.22 14.84 -33.25
C VAL A 461 55.16 13.74 -33.22
N GLU A 462 53.89 14.12 -33.01
CA GLU A 462 52.75 13.20 -32.97
C GLU A 462 52.70 12.35 -34.24
N SER A 463 53.03 11.07 -34.11
CA SER A 463 52.89 10.13 -35.21
C SER A 463 51.40 9.94 -35.56
N GLN A 464 51.11 9.64 -36.83
CA GLN A 464 49.73 9.54 -37.30
C GLN A 464 48.93 8.45 -36.55
N SER A 465 49.60 7.42 -36.02
CA SER A 465 49.01 6.38 -35.17
C SER A 465 48.63 6.85 -33.76
N GLU A 466 49.34 7.83 -33.15
CA GLU A 466 48.92 8.39 -31.86
C GLU A 466 47.59 9.18 -31.99
N LYS A 467 47.37 9.86 -33.13
CA LYS A 467 46.11 10.56 -33.42
C LYS A 467 44.95 9.61 -33.65
N GLU A 468 45.21 8.52 -34.36
CA GLU A 468 44.23 7.47 -34.63
C GLU A 468 43.81 6.75 -33.33
N LEU A 469 44.77 6.44 -32.45
CA LEU A 469 44.53 5.90 -31.11
C LEU A 469 43.78 6.90 -30.20
N GLN A 470 44.10 8.20 -30.24
CA GLN A 470 43.33 9.22 -29.52
C GLN A 470 41.87 9.28 -30.01
N CYS A 471 41.63 9.22 -31.32
CA CYS A 471 40.29 9.20 -31.90
C CYS A 471 39.51 7.96 -31.47
N GLN A 472 40.14 6.77 -31.50
CA GLN A 472 39.53 5.53 -31.01
C GLN A 472 39.21 5.61 -29.51
N LEU A 473 40.12 6.12 -28.68
CA LEU A 473 39.89 6.31 -27.24
C LEU A 473 38.72 7.24 -26.97
N GLN A 474 38.64 8.36 -27.69
CA GLN A 474 37.56 9.34 -27.55
C GLN A 474 36.20 8.77 -27.98
N LYS A 475 36.16 7.97 -29.06
CA LYS A 475 34.98 7.22 -29.48
C LYS A 475 34.54 6.20 -28.41
N LEU A 476 35.49 5.50 -27.79
CA LEU A 476 35.21 4.53 -26.73
C LEU A 476 34.70 5.20 -25.44
N GLN A 477 35.24 6.38 -25.09
CA GLN A 477 34.73 7.20 -23.99
C GLN A 477 33.29 7.67 -24.24
N LEU A 478 32.98 8.11 -25.46
CA LEU A 478 31.62 8.53 -25.83
C LEU A 478 30.63 7.36 -25.77
N GLN A 479 31.04 6.18 -26.25
CA GLN A 479 30.24 4.95 -26.13
C GLN A 479 30.02 4.55 -24.66
N TYR A 480 31.04 4.63 -23.82
CA TYR A 480 30.91 4.37 -22.37
C TYR A 480 29.95 5.36 -21.69
N GLN A 481 30.02 6.65 -22.03
CA GLN A 481 29.08 7.66 -21.52
C GLN A 481 27.64 7.37 -21.95
N ASN A 482 27.40 7.03 -23.22
CA ASN A 482 26.06 6.66 -23.70
C ASN A 482 25.54 5.41 -22.98
N ILE A 483 26.34 4.34 -22.85
CA ILE A 483 25.96 3.11 -22.13
C ILE A 483 25.65 3.41 -20.65
N THR A 484 26.40 4.32 -20.03
CA THR A 484 26.14 4.74 -18.64
C THR A 484 24.82 5.51 -18.54
N CYS A 485 24.56 6.44 -19.46
CA CYS A 485 23.29 7.19 -19.50
C CYS A 485 22.08 6.28 -19.73
N GLU A 486 22.16 5.32 -20.65
CA GLU A 486 21.09 4.33 -20.86
C GLU A 486 20.90 3.43 -19.64
N LYS A 487 21.98 3.03 -18.96
CA LYS A 487 21.87 2.29 -17.69
C LYS A 487 21.15 3.10 -16.62
N ASP A 488 21.43 4.40 -16.49
CA ASP A 488 20.80 5.26 -15.50
C ASP A 488 19.30 5.48 -15.81
N LYS A 489 18.92 5.60 -17.09
CA LYS A 489 17.51 5.58 -17.52
C LYS A 489 16.82 4.26 -17.19
N LEU A 490 17.47 3.12 -17.49
CA LEU A 490 16.92 1.79 -17.19
C LEU A 490 16.76 1.58 -15.67
N LEU A 491 17.66 2.11 -14.84
CA LEU A 491 17.51 2.10 -13.39
C LEU A 491 16.33 2.96 -12.91
N ALA A 492 16.10 4.12 -13.52
CA ALA A 492 14.93 4.95 -13.21
C ALA A 492 13.61 4.25 -13.59
N VAL A 493 13.54 3.62 -14.76
CA VAL A 493 12.38 2.81 -15.19
C VAL A 493 12.19 1.60 -14.26
N GLN A 494 13.28 0.93 -13.87
CA GLN A 494 13.22 -0.18 -12.91
C GLN A 494 12.66 0.26 -11.56
N GLN A 495 13.05 1.43 -11.05
CA GLN A 495 12.51 1.97 -9.80
C GLN A 495 11.02 2.29 -9.94
N GLN A 496 10.61 2.97 -11.01
CA GLN A 496 9.21 3.30 -11.28
C GLN A 496 8.33 2.03 -11.38
N LEU A 497 8.84 0.95 -12.00
CA LEU A 497 8.15 -0.35 -12.05
C LEU A 497 8.06 -1.02 -10.68
N GLN A 498 9.08 -0.89 -9.81
CA GLN A 498 9.01 -1.38 -8.44
C GLN A 498 7.99 -0.61 -7.60
N ASP A 499 7.93 0.71 -7.74
CA ASP A 499 6.98 1.57 -7.04
C ASP A 499 5.53 1.25 -7.49
N SER A 500 5.30 1.09 -8.80
CA SER A 500 4.02 0.63 -9.37
C SER A 500 3.60 -0.76 -8.87
N LEU A 501 4.54 -1.72 -8.81
CA LEU A 501 4.27 -3.05 -8.29
C LEU A 501 3.89 -3.01 -6.81
N HIS A 502 4.55 -2.18 -6.01
CA HIS A 502 4.20 -1.98 -4.60
C HIS A 502 2.80 -1.35 -4.43
N CYS A 503 2.41 -0.41 -5.28
CA CYS A 503 1.05 0.15 -5.31
C CYS A 503 0.00 -0.94 -5.60
N HIS A 504 0.21 -1.76 -6.64
CA HIS A 504 -0.70 -2.86 -6.96
C HIS A 504 -0.71 -3.96 -5.88
N GLU A 505 0.42 -4.22 -5.19
CA GLU A 505 0.43 -5.14 -4.05
C GLU A 505 -0.44 -4.62 -2.90
N ALA A 506 -0.36 -3.33 -2.58
CA ALA A 506 -1.21 -2.69 -1.59
C ALA A 506 -2.71 -2.71 -1.99
N GLU A 507 -3.02 -2.45 -3.25
CA GLU A 507 -4.38 -2.56 -3.81
C GLU A 507 -4.93 -3.99 -3.68
N VAL A 508 -4.12 -5.00 -4.02
CA VAL A 508 -4.48 -6.42 -3.84
C VAL A 508 -4.67 -6.78 -2.37
N GLN A 509 -3.91 -6.19 -1.44
CA GLN A 509 -4.15 -6.37 0.01
C GLN A 509 -5.48 -5.74 0.44
N HIS A 510 -5.79 -4.53 -0.03
CA HIS A 510 -7.06 -3.85 0.23
C HIS A 510 -8.28 -4.67 -0.28
N LEU A 511 -8.21 -5.14 -1.53
CA LEU A 511 -9.25 -5.98 -2.12
C LEU A 511 -9.44 -7.31 -1.36
N LYS A 512 -8.36 -7.92 -0.84
CA LYS A 512 -8.47 -9.10 0.05
C LYS A 512 -9.21 -8.77 1.36
N GLY A 513 -8.98 -7.58 1.93
CA GLY A 513 -9.71 -7.09 3.10
C GLY A 513 -11.22 -6.95 2.84
N ILE A 514 -11.58 -6.37 1.70
CA ILE A 514 -12.98 -6.24 1.24
C ILE A 514 -13.63 -7.62 1.03
N VAL A 515 -12.93 -8.57 0.41
CA VAL A 515 -13.45 -9.94 0.23
C VAL A 515 -13.67 -10.64 1.58
N ALA A 516 -12.80 -10.40 2.57
CA ALA A 516 -12.98 -10.94 3.91
C ALA A 516 -14.22 -10.36 4.63
N SER A 517 -14.48 -9.04 4.54
CA SER A 517 -15.67 -8.44 5.16
C SER A 517 -16.98 -8.89 4.48
N PHE A 518 -16.99 -9.06 3.16
CA PHE A 518 -18.12 -9.67 2.46
C PHE A 518 -18.37 -11.12 2.88
N GLN A 519 -17.31 -11.91 3.10
CA GLN A 519 -17.44 -13.28 3.58
C GLN A 519 -18.00 -13.34 5.01
N GLU A 520 -17.53 -12.48 5.92
CA GLU A 520 -18.08 -12.37 7.28
C GLU A 520 -19.57 -11.94 7.28
N SER A 521 -19.93 -10.96 6.45
CA SER A 521 -21.33 -10.52 6.27
C SER A 521 -22.21 -11.66 5.73
N ARG A 522 -21.69 -12.43 4.76
CA ARG A 522 -22.38 -13.60 4.21
C ARG A 522 -22.60 -14.71 5.25
N GLU A 523 -21.63 -14.94 6.12
CA GLU A 523 -21.74 -15.91 7.22
C GLU A 523 -22.81 -15.47 8.23
N LYS A 524 -22.79 -14.21 8.69
CA LYS A 524 -23.84 -13.63 9.55
C LYS A 524 -25.23 -13.71 8.92
N ASN A 525 -25.35 -13.49 7.61
CA ASN A 525 -26.62 -13.61 6.89
C ASN A 525 -27.10 -15.07 6.81
N ALA A 526 -26.19 -16.03 6.62
CA ALA A 526 -26.54 -17.45 6.69
C ALA A 526 -27.01 -17.88 8.10
N GLU A 527 -26.37 -17.38 9.16
CA GLU A 527 -26.81 -17.59 10.55
C GLU A 527 -28.20 -17.00 10.82
N MET A 528 -28.43 -15.74 10.42
CA MET A 528 -29.73 -15.08 10.52
C MET A 528 -30.84 -15.85 9.78
N HIS A 529 -30.54 -16.36 8.57
CA HIS A 529 -31.47 -17.19 7.82
C HIS A 529 -31.74 -18.54 8.52
N ALA A 530 -30.77 -19.16 9.17
CA ALA A 530 -30.96 -20.38 9.94
C ALA A 530 -31.87 -20.13 11.17
N GLN A 531 -31.61 -19.08 11.94
CA GLN A 531 -32.44 -18.66 13.08
C GLN A 531 -33.90 -18.37 12.64
N LEU A 532 -34.07 -17.71 11.49
CA LEU A 532 -35.39 -17.40 10.94
C LEU A 532 -36.13 -18.65 10.43
N GLN A 533 -35.42 -19.68 9.96
CA GLN A 533 -36.02 -20.99 9.66
C GLN A 533 -36.44 -21.74 10.92
N GLU A 534 -35.61 -21.72 11.97
CA GLU A 534 -35.92 -22.31 13.27
C GLU A 534 -37.14 -21.65 13.92
N MET A 535 -37.20 -20.32 13.94
CA MET A 535 -38.36 -19.56 14.43
C MET A 535 -39.64 -19.90 13.65
N LYS A 536 -39.56 -20.02 12.31
CA LYS A 536 -40.71 -20.46 11.48
C LYS A 536 -41.17 -21.87 11.82
N TRP A 537 -40.23 -22.80 12.06
CA TRP A 537 -40.54 -24.17 12.43
C TRP A 537 -41.19 -24.26 13.82
N LEU A 538 -40.67 -23.50 14.80
CA LEU A 538 -41.26 -23.38 16.14
C LEU A 538 -42.67 -22.79 16.09
N TYR A 539 -42.87 -21.72 15.30
CA TYR A 539 -44.18 -21.11 15.10
C TYR A 539 -45.19 -22.10 14.50
N GLN A 540 -44.81 -22.83 13.44
CA GLN A 540 -45.69 -23.83 12.84
C GLN A 540 -46.01 -24.97 13.82
N THR A 541 -45.02 -25.44 14.57
CA THR A 541 -45.21 -26.50 15.57
C THR A 541 -46.16 -26.05 16.70
N SER A 542 -46.02 -24.80 17.15
CA SER A 542 -46.92 -24.17 18.14
C SER A 542 -48.35 -24.01 17.60
N LYS A 543 -48.50 -23.55 16.36
CA LYS A 543 -49.80 -23.46 15.67
C LYS A 543 -50.48 -24.82 15.58
N ASP A 544 -49.79 -25.86 15.11
CA ASP A 544 -50.34 -27.21 15.03
C ASP A 544 -50.71 -27.75 16.43
N ALA A 545 -49.96 -27.40 17.48
CA ALA A 545 -50.28 -27.79 18.86
C ALA A 545 -51.56 -27.11 19.35
N LEU A 546 -51.78 -25.83 19.04
CA LEU A 546 -53.01 -25.11 19.32
C LEU A 546 -54.21 -25.69 18.56
N GLU A 547 -54.04 -26.10 17.29
CA GLU A 547 -55.08 -26.77 16.51
C GLU A 547 -55.45 -28.14 17.10
N ARG A 548 -54.47 -28.93 17.56
CA ARG A 548 -54.73 -30.17 18.30
C ARG A 548 -55.45 -29.91 19.63
N GLN A 549 -55.08 -28.85 20.36
CA GLN A 549 -55.73 -28.49 21.61
C GLN A 549 -57.20 -28.10 21.40
N LYS A 550 -57.52 -27.34 20.34
CA LYS A 550 -58.91 -27.03 19.95
C LYS A 550 -59.73 -28.29 19.69
N HIS A 551 -59.22 -29.22 18.88
CA HIS A 551 -59.91 -30.49 18.63
C HIS A 551 -60.19 -31.27 19.93
N VAL A 552 -59.27 -31.27 20.91
CA VAL A 552 -59.49 -31.92 22.21
C VAL A 552 -60.62 -31.22 23.00
N TYR A 553 -60.70 -29.89 22.97
CA TYR A 553 -61.83 -29.17 23.57
C TYR A 553 -63.16 -29.45 22.85
N ASP A 554 -63.19 -29.42 21.52
CA ASP A 554 -64.39 -29.70 20.72
C ASP A 554 -64.91 -31.12 20.97
N GLN A 555 -64.01 -32.09 21.18
CA GLN A 555 -64.37 -33.46 21.55
C GLN A 555 -64.92 -33.54 22.98
N LEU A 556 -64.29 -32.85 23.93
CA LEU A 556 -64.75 -32.83 25.33
C LEU A 556 -66.12 -32.17 25.47
N GLU A 557 -66.42 -31.14 24.67
CA GLU A 557 -67.74 -30.51 24.62
C GLU A 557 -68.80 -31.47 24.06
N GLN A 558 -68.49 -32.22 23.00
CA GLN A 558 -69.37 -33.29 22.48
C GLN A 558 -69.62 -34.37 23.54
N ASP A 559 -68.57 -34.87 24.20
CA ASP A 559 -68.68 -35.89 25.25
C ASP A 559 -69.49 -35.38 26.45
N PHE A 560 -69.35 -34.09 26.81
CA PHE A 560 -70.15 -33.44 27.86
C PHE A 560 -71.64 -33.33 27.48
N LEU A 561 -71.95 -32.98 26.23
CA LEU A 561 -73.33 -32.95 25.72
C LEU A 561 -73.96 -34.35 25.71
N LEU A 562 -73.21 -35.38 25.31
CA LEU A 562 -73.64 -36.78 25.40
C LEU A 562 -73.93 -37.18 26.85
N CYS A 563 -73.02 -36.89 27.79
CA CYS A 563 -73.23 -37.14 29.22
C CYS A 563 -74.48 -36.41 29.76
N GLN A 564 -74.73 -35.17 29.32
CA GLN A 564 -75.93 -34.41 29.69
C GLN A 564 -77.20 -35.07 29.14
N GLN A 565 -77.17 -35.57 27.90
CA GLN A 565 -78.29 -36.29 27.28
C GLN A 565 -78.56 -37.62 27.98
N GLU A 566 -77.52 -38.40 28.32
CA GLU A 566 -77.65 -39.64 29.11
C GLU A 566 -78.24 -39.37 30.49
N LEU A 567 -77.81 -38.30 31.18
CA LEU A 567 -78.40 -37.87 32.46
C LEU A 567 -79.89 -37.49 32.32
N GLN A 568 -80.28 -36.83 31.22
CA GLN A 568 -81.70 -36.55 30.94
C GLN A 568 -82.48 -37.84 30.69
N GLN A 569 -81.93 -38.78 29.91
CA GLN A 569 -82.55 -40.08 29.66
C GLN A 569 -82.73 -40.89 30.96
N LEU A 570 -81.70 -40.97 31.81
CA LEU A 570 -81.79 -41.61 33.12
C LEU A 570 -82.84 -40.95 34.02
N LYS A 571 -82.91 -39.62 34.03
CA LYS A 571 -83.91 -38.84 34.78
C LYS A 571 -85.34 -39.09 34.29
N THR A 572 -85.55 -39.32 33.00
CA THR A 572 -86.86 -39.73 32.47
C THR A 572 -87.16 -41.22 32.73
N THR A 573 -86.15 -42.09 32.65
CA THR A 573 -86.32 -43.54 32.84
C THR A 573 -86.57 -43.92 34.31
N GLN A 574 -86.16 -43.08 35.27
CA GLN A 574 -86.49 -43.24 36.70
C GLN A 574 -87.96 -42.96 37.04
N SER A 575 -88.80 -42.52 36.10
CA SER A 575 -90.22 -42.23 36.35
C SER A 575 -91.13 -43.48 36.24
N ILE A 576 -90.92 -44.45 37.13
CA ILE A 576 -91.86 -45.58 37.34
C ILE A 576 -92.66 -45.34 38.63
N PRO A 577 -94.01 -45.39 38.60
CA PRO A 577 -94.84 -45.13 39.78
C PRO A 577 -95.34 -46.41 40.48
N GLU A 578 -95.13 -46.53 41.79
CA GLU A 578 -95.78 -47.45 42.76
C GLU A 578 -95.09 -47.24 44.14
N ASP A 579 -95.65 -47.45 45.33
CA ASP A 579 -97.03 -47.56 45.84
C ASP A 579 -97.00 -47.26 47.37
N LYS A 580 -98.16 -47.11 48.03
CA LYS A 580 -98.26 -46.83 49.48
C LYS A 580 -98.06 -48.10 50.34
N GLY A 581 -96.89 -48.25 50.97
CA GLY A 581 -96.58 -49.34 51.93
C GLY A 581 -96.02 -48.86 53.29
N LYS A 582 -96.50 -49.44 54.41
CA LYS A 582 -96.24 -49.02 55.80
C LYS A 582 -94.92 -49.55 56.43
N CYS A 583 -94.51 -48.86 57.52
CA CYS A 583 -93.58 -49.27 58.61
C CYS A 583 -92.07 -49.27 58.28
N ALA A 584 -91.15 -48.88 59.18
CA ALA A 584 -91.24 -48.55 60.62
C ALA A 584 -90.26 -47.40 61.06
N ASP A 585 -90.20 -47.12 62.36
CA ASP A 585 -89.58 -45.95 63.02
C ASP A 585 -88.05 -45.71 62.87
N LYS A 586 -87.70 -44.43 62.64
CA LYS A 586 -86.58 -43.60 63.22
C LYS A 586 -85.10 -44.05 63.11
N PRO A 587 -84.12 -43.10 63.20
CA PRO A 587 -84.13 -41.67 62.84
C PRO A 587 -82.93 -41.26 61.93
N SER A 588 -82.95 -40.03 61.43
CA SER A 588 -81.83 -39.36 60.73
C SER A 588 -81.04 -38.42 61.65
N PRO A 589 -79.91 -37.81 61.23
CA PRO A 589 -78.85 -38.29 60.32
C PRO A 589 -77.45 -38.28 61.00
N ALA A 590 -76.43 -38.83 60.34
CA ALA A 590 -75.02 -38.47 60.61
C ALA A 590 -74.53 -37.47 59.54
N PRO A 591 -73.71 -36.46 59.88
CA PRO A 591 -73.19 -35.54 58.88
C PRO A 591 -72.16 -36.25 57.98
N ASN A 592 -72.31 -36.12 56.67
CA ASN A 592 -71.24 -36.48 55.74
C ASN A 592 -70.01 -35.61 56.02
N PRO A 593 -68.77 -36.13 55.88
CA PRO A 593 -67.58 -35.30 55.94
C PRO A 593 -67.64 -34.22 54.84
N PRO A 594 -66.96 -33.07 55.00
CA PRO A 594 -66.96 -32.03 53.99
C PRO A 594 -66.37 -32.60 52.70
N ILE A 595 -67.22 -32.75 51.68
CA ILE A 595 -66.80 -33.04 50.33
C ILE A 595 -66.07 -31.78 49.86
N PHE A 596 -64.73 -31.81 49.91
CA PHE A 596 -63.91 -30.79 49.26
C PHE A 596 -64.35 -30.71 47.80
N SER A 597 -64.95 -29.58 47.44
CA SER A 597 -65.50 -29.40 46.10
C SER A 597 -64.36 -29.43 45.09
N LEU A 598 -64.57 -30.12 43.95
CA LEU A 598 -63.55 -30.19 42.88
C LEU A 598 -62.98 -28.81 42.46
N PRO A 599 -63.75 -27.70 42.43
CA PRO A 599 -63.20 -26.37 42.16
C PRO A 599 -62.11 -25.93 43.14
N LEU A 600 -62.22 -26.30 44.42
CA LEU A 600 -61.26 -25.92 45.47
C LEU A 600 -59.94 -26.67 45.33
N VAL A 601 -59.99 -27.95 44.96
CA VAL A 601 -58.80 -28.75 44.62
C VAL A 601 -58.16 -28.24 43.33
N GLY A 602 -58.97 -27.90 42.32
CA GLY A 602 -58.50 -27.28 41.08
C GLY A 602 -57.78 -25.95 41.31
N LEU A 603 -58.34 -25.06 42.13
CA LEU A 603 -57.72 -23.79 42.53
C LEU A 603 -56.37 -24.00 43.23
N VAL A 604 -56.27 -24.95 44.16
CA VAL A 604 -55.00 -25.25 44.85
C VAL A 604 -53.94 -25.78 43.88
N VAL A 605 -54.31 -26.64 42.91
CA VAL A 605 -53.37 -27.15 41.89
C VAL A 605 -52.92 -26.04 40.93
N ILE A 606 -53.82 -25.17 40.47
CA ILE A 606 -53.47 -24.02 39.61
C ILE A 606 -52.54 -23.06 40.36
N SER A 607 -52.83 -22.80 41.64
CA SER A 607 -52.00 -21.94 42.50
C SER A 607 -50.58 -22.50 42.66
N ALA A 608 -50.46 -23.81 42.87
CA ALA A 608 -49.16 -24.49 42.98
C ALA A 608 -48.37 -24.47 41.66
N LEU A 609 -49.04 -24.70 40.51
CA LEU A 609 -48.40 -24.66 39.19
C LEU A 609 -47.89 -23.25 38.84
N LEU A 610 -48.69 -22.21 39.12
CA LEU A 610 -48.26 -20.81 38.96
C LEU A 610 -47.06 -20.49 39.85
N TRP A 611 -47.03 -20.98 41.09
CA TRP A 611 -45.92 -20.76 42.02
C TRP A 611 -44.63 -21.47 41.55
N CYS A 612 -44.74 -22.69 41.03
CA CYS A 612 -43.61 -23.41 40.44
C CYS A 612 -43.07 -22.69 39.20
N TRP A 613 -43.94 -22.27 38.29
CA TRP A 613 -43.55 -21.55 37.08
C TRP A 613 -42.85 -20.23 37.40
N TRP A 614 -43.39 -19.45 38.34
CA TRP A 614 -42.80 -18.17 38.76
C TRP A 614 -41.41 -18.35 39.39
N ALA A 615 -41.23 -19.40 40.20
CA ALA A 615 -39.95 -19.75 40.79
C ALA A 615 -38.89 -20.12 39.72
N GLU A 616 -39.30 -20.83 38.68
CA GLU A 616 -38.41 -21.30 37.59
C GLU A 616 -38.05 -20.18 36.59
N THR A 617 -38.88 -19.13 36.47
CA THR A 617 -38.55 -17.91 35.71
C THR A 617 -37.74 -16.86 36.50
N SER A 618 -37.48 -17.10 37.78
CA SER A 618 -36.81 -16.14 38.68
C SER A 618 -35.40 -16.57 39.14
N SER A 619 -34.84 -17.60 38.51
CA SER A 619 -33.50 -18.14 38.77
C SER A 619 -32.55 -17.97 37.59
#